data_AF-E5VLA3-F1
#
_entry.id   AF-E5VLA3-F1
#
_cell.length_a   1.000
_cell.length_b   1.000
_cell.length_c   1.000
_cell.angle_alpha   90.00
_cell.angle_beta   90.00
_cell.angle_gamma   90.00
#
_symmetry.space_group_name_H-M   'P 1'
#
loop_
_entity.id
_entity.type
_entity.pdbx_description
1 polymer ?
#
loop_
_entity_poly.entity_id
_entity_poly.type
_entity_poly.pdbx_seq_one_letter_code
_entity_poly.pdbx_strand_id
1 'polypeptide(L)'
;MQTNSCKGTVYVVKEKDSLYKIAKAHGVRVKDIMRQNPFVNVYNLQIGDELCVPGFTNVIEGAFIPYVVKKGETILDIAKMHKTTVENLAKSNKKIRELTLPVGTVLLIDKAK
;
A
#
# COMPACT_ATOMS: atom_id res chain seq x y z
N MET A 1 -26.00 -17.39 -1.50
CA MET A 1 -25.81 -16.13 -0.76
C MET A 1 -24.31 -15.81 -0.83
N GLN A 2 -23.90 -14.82 -1.63
CA GLN A 2 -22.48 -14.49 -1.75
C GLN A 2 -22.04 -13.77 -0.48
N THR A 3 -21.14 -14.37 0.28
CA THR A 3 -20.49 -13.74 1.43
C THR A 3 -19.46 -12.75 0.88
N ASN A 4 -19.84 -11.46 0.82
CA ASN A 4 -18.93 -10.37 0.46
C ASN A 4 -17.88 -10.21 1.57
N SER A 5 -16.81 -11.01 1.49
CA SER A 5 -15.68 -10.91 2.39
C SER A 5 -14.86 -9.67 2.01
N CYS A 6 -14.97 -8.61 2.83
CA CYS A 6 -14.14 -7.43 2.67
C CYS A 6 -12.66 -7.80 2.83
N LYS A 7 -11.85 -7.63 1.78
CA LYS A 7 -10.39 -7.79 1.83
C LYS A 7 -9.73 -6.50 2.37
N GLY A 8 -10.13 -6.10 3.56
CA GLY A 8 -9.75 -4.84 4.19
C GLY A 8 -10.46 -4.62 5.52
N THR A 9 -10.66 -3.37 5.91
CA THR A 9 -11.43 -3.00 7.10
C THR A 9 -12.81 -2.54 6.68
N VAL A 10 -13.85 -3.04 7.34
CA VAL A 10 -15.21 -2.50 7.20
C VAL A 10 -15.29 -1.18 7.97
N TYR A 11 -15.59 -0.09 7.28
CA TYR A 11 -15.78 1.23 7.84
C TYR A 11 -17.26 1.63 7.72
N VAL A 12 -17.86 2.03 8.84
CA VAL A 12 -19.24 2.53 8.88
C VAL A 12 -19.20 4.05 8.72
N VAL A 13 -19.87 4.57 7.68
CA VAL A 13 -19.92 6.00 7.36
C VAL A 13 -20.56 6.80 8.49
N LYS A 14 -19.91 7.90 8.89
CA LYS A 14 -20.34 8.80 9.96
C LYS A 14 -20.78 10.15 9.41
N GLU A 15 -21.40 10.96 10.27
CA GLU A 15 -21.79 12.33 9.93
C GLU A 15 -20.58 13.13 9.40
N LYS A 16 -20.77 13.87 8.31
CA LYS A 16 -19.76 14.71 7.63
C LYS A 16 -18.59 13.95 6.99
N ASP A 17 -18.68 12.62 6.91
CA ASP A 17 -17.74 11.85 6.11
C ASP A 17 -17.89 12.14 4.61
N SER A 18 -16.80 11.94 3.91
CA SER A 18 -16.79 11.85 2.46
C SER A 18 -15.81 10.74 2.09
N LEU A 19 -15.99 10.15 0.90
CA LEU A 19 -15.08 9.11 0.43
C LEU A 19 -13.61 9.58 0.41
N TYR A 20 -13.38 10.87 0.14
CA TYR A 20 -12.07 11.48 0.21
C TYR A 20 -11.50 11.52 1.64
N LYS A 21 -12.28 11.97 2.63
CA LYS A 21 -11.84 12.01 4.04
C LYS A 21 -11.52 10.60 4.56
N ILE A 22 -12.38 9.64 4.25
CA ILE A 22 -12.18 8.23 4.62
C ILE A 22 -10.90 7.70 3.95
N ALA A 23 -10.74 7.89 2.64
CA ALA A 23 -9.54 7.47 1.92
C ALA A 23 -8.26 8.06 2.52
N LYS A 24 -8.27 9.36 2.83
CA LYS A 24 -7.14 10.07 3.44
C LYS A 24 -6.82 9.53 4.84
N ALA A 25 -7.84 9.35 5.68
CA ALA A 25 -7.66 8.83 7.04
C ALA A 25 -7.09 7.40 7.06
N HIS A 26 -7.43 6.60 6.06
CA HIS A 26 -6.96 5.22 5.92
C HIS A 26 -5.72 5.09 5.00
N GLY A 27 -5.16 6.19 4.51
CA GLY A 27 -3.96 6.18 3.66
C GLY A 27 -4.14 5.45 2.31
N VAL A 28 -5.37 5.39 1.79
CA VAL A 28 -5.71 4.67 0.56
C VAL A 28 -6.17 5.64 -0.53
N ARG A 29 -6.25 5.17 -1.78
CA ARG A 29 -6.83 5.99 -2.85
C ARG A 29 -8.35 5.82 -2.86
N VAL A 30 -9.05 6.94 -3.10
CA VAL A 30 -10.51 6.96 -3.28
C VAL A 30 -10.99 5.89 -4.27
N LYS A 31 -10.30 5.76 -5.42
CA LYS A 31 -10.61 4.77 -6.45
C LYS A 31 -10.52 3.31 -5.98
N ASP A 32 -9.69 3.04 -4.97
CA ASP A 32 -9.50 1.69 -4.46
C ASP A 32 -10.66 1.33 -3.52
N ILE A 33 -11.17 2.28 -2.73
CA ILE A 33 -12.43 2.11 -1.98
C ILE A 33 -13.60 1.92 -2.95
N MET A 34 -13.73 2.74 -4.00
CA MET A 34 -14.83 2.61 -4.98
C MET A 34 -14.86 1.22 -5.62
N ARG A 35 -13.70 0.68 -5.99
CA ARG A 35 -13.58 -0.63 -6.62
C ARG A 35 -14.02 -1.78 -5.70
N GLN A 36 -13.78 -1.66 -4.40
CA GLN A 36 -14.18 -2.68 -3.41
C GLN A 36 -15.66 -2.59 -3.03
N ASN A 37 -16.33 -1.47 -3.35
CA ASN A 37 -17.72 -1.21 -2.99
C ASN A 37 -18.58 -0.96 -4.23
N PRO A 38 -18.62 -1.87 -5.22
CA PRO A 38 -19.41 -1.69 -6.44
C PRO A 38 -20.94 -1.65 -6.18
N PHE A 39 -21.36 -2.02 -4.97
CA PHE A 39 -22.75 -2.04 -4.51
C PHE A 39 -23.14 -0.82 -3.68
N VAL A 40 -22.21 0.10 -3.38
CA VAL A 40 -22.50 1.34 -2.63
C VAL A 40 -22.55 2.51 -3.60
N ASN A 41 -23.55 3.38 -3.45
CA ASN A 41 -23.58 4.64 -4.17
C ASN A 41 -22.58 5.63 -3.54
N VAL A 42 -21.33 5.54 -3.98
CA VAL A 42 -20.21 6.33 -3.49
C VAL A 42 -20.34 7.85 -3.73
N TYR A 43 -21.27 8.29 -4.58
CA TYR A 43 -21.57 9.71 -4.80
C TYR A 43 -22.68 10.23 -3.89
N ASN A 44 -23.34 9.35 -3.14
CA ASN A 44 -24.41 9.66 -2.19
C ASN A 44 -24.28 8.83 -0.91
N LEU A 45 -23.11 8.89 -0.27
CA LEU A 45 -22.84 8.15 0.97
C LEU A 45 -23.83 8.57 2.07
N GLN A 46 -24.48 7.60 2.69
CA GLN A 46 -25.38 7.78 3.81
C GLN A 46 -24.70 7.41 5.13
N ILE A 47 -25.11 8.04 6.22
CA ILE A 47 -24.68 7.64 7.56
C ILE A 47 -25.15 6.20 7.80
N GLY A 48 -24.22 5.34 8.25
CA GLY A 48 -24.48 3.91 8.45
C GLY A 48 -24.11 3.03 7.26
N ASP A 49 -23.78 3.60 6.09
CA ASP A 49 -23.27 2.80 4.97
C ASP A 49 -21.98 2.06 5.38
N GLU A 50 -21.91 0.77 5.04
CA GLU A 50 -20.70 -0.02 5.24
C GLU A 50 -19.82 0.01 3.99
N LEU A 51 -18.60 0.50 4.15
CA LEU A 51 -17.58 0.51 3.11
C LEU A 51 -16.50 -0.49 3.45
N CYS A 52 -16.21 -1.40 2.53
CA CYS A 52 -14.96 -2.13 2.53
C CYS A 52 -13.82 -1.19 2.13
N VAL A 53 -13.05 -0.72 3.11
CA VAL A 53 -11.86 0.09 2.88
C VAL A 53 -10.68 -0.86 2.71
N PRO A 54 -10.12 -1.03 1.50
CA PRO A 54 -9.00 -1.92 1.29
C PRO A 54 -7.81 -1.40 2.11
N GLY A 55 -7.35 -2.18 3.08
CA GLY A 55 -6.11 -1.88 3.74
C GLY A 55 -4.97 -2.03 2.73
N PHE A 56 -4.20 -0.97 2.50
CA PHE A 56 -2.77 -1.24 2.45
C PHE A 56 -2.41 -1.73 3.85
N THR A 57 -1.83 -2.94 3.91
CA THR A 57 -1.13 -3.46 5.09
C THR A 57 -0.55 -2.29 5.87
N ASN A 58 -0.90 -2.18 7.16
CA ASN A 58 -0.40 -1.15 8.08
C ASN A 58 0.94 -0.63 7.57
N VAL A 59 1.01 0.65 7.17
CA VAL A 59 2.32 1.28 7.04
C VAL A 59 2.80 1.37 8.49
N ILE A 60 3.41 0.28 8.97
CA ILE A 60 4.06 0.26 10.27
C ILE A 60 5.04 1.41 10.16
N GLU A 61 4.90 2.42 11.02
CA GLU A 61 5.78 3.56 10.98
C GLU A 61 7.21 3.04 11.15
N GLY A 62 8.08 3.36 10.20
CA GLY A 62 9.42 2.79 10.14
C GLY A 62 9.50 1.34 9.61
N ALA A 63 8.44 0.79 8.99
CA ALA A 63 8.45 -0.47 8.24
C ALA A 63 9.57 -0.51 7.20
N PHE A 64 9.87 0.64 6.60
CA PHE A 64 10.87 0.73 5.55
C PHE A 64 12.04 1.62 5.95
N ILE A 65 13.23 1.23 5.54
CA ILE A 65 14.42 2.07 5.53
C ILE A 65 14.64 2.51 4.07
N PRO A 66 14.66 3.81 3.77
CA PRO A 66 15.06 4.27 2.44
C PRO A 66 16.56 4.02 2.24
N TYR A 67 16.92 3.41 1.12
CA TYR A 67 18.30 3.19 0.71
C TYR A 67 18.56 3.83 -0.65
N VAL A 68 19.62 4.64 -0.74
CA VAL A 68 20.02 5.29 -2.00
C VAL A 68 21.08 4.44 -2.68
N VAL A 69 20.77 3.91 -3.87
CA VAL A 69 21.68 3.11 -4.69
C VAL A 69 22.93 3.92 -5.01
N LYS A 70 24.11 3.36 -4.70
CA LYS A 70 25.41 3.96 -5.00
C LYS A 70 25.99 3.40 -6.30
N LYS A 71 27.01 4.10 -6.80
CA LYS A 71 27.70 3.71 -8.03
C LYS A 71 28.30 2.30 -7.91
N GLY A 72 27.94 1.42 -8.84
CA GLY A 72 28.48 0.06 -8.94
C GLY A 72 27.75 -0.99 -8.11
N GLU A 73 26.71 -0.63 -7.35
CA GLU A 73 25.92 -1.60 -6.59
C GLU A 73 24.89 -2.31 -7.48
N THR A 74 24.72 -3.61 -7.24
CA THR A 74 23.62 -4.39 -7.84
C THR A 74 22.51 -4.63 -6.83
N ILE A 75 21.30 -4.96 -7.31
CA ILE A 75 20.19 -5.36 -6.42
C ILE A 75 20.55 -6.56 -5.55
N LEU A 76 21.46 -7.43 -6.01
CA LEU A 76 21.94 -8.59 -5.24
C LEU A 76 22.85 -8.16 -4.09
N ASP A 77 23.74 -7.20 -4.30
CA ASP A 77 24.63 -6.68 -3.26
C ASP A 77 23.82 -5.99 -2.16
N ILE A 78 22.83 -5.19 -2.56
CA ILE A 78 21.91 -4.50 -1.65
C ILE A 78 21.08 -5.52 -0.86
N ALA A 79 20.54 -6.55 -1.52
CA ALA A 79 19.80 -7.62 -0.84
C ALA A 79 20.65 -8.31 0.25
N LYS A 80 21.90 -8.68 -0.10
CA LYS A 80 22.85 -9.29 0.85
C LYS A 80 23.19 -8.36 2.01
N MET A 81 23.51 -7.09 1.72
CA MET A 81 23.83 -6.07 2.73
C MET A 81 22.71 -5.91 3.74
N HIS A 82 21.47 -5.88 3.25
CA HIS A 82 20.28 -5.75 4.09
C HIS A 82 19.71 -7.10 4.54
N LYS A 83 20.44 -8.20 4.39
CA LYS A 83 20.05 -9.60 4.71
C LYS A 83 18.60 -9.93 4.30
N THR A 84 18.22 -9.59 3.08
CA THR A 84 16.91 -9.85 2.47
C THR A 84 17.09 -10.52 1.10
N THR A 85 16.01 -10.82 0.39
CA THR A 85 16.05 -11.40 -0.96
C THR A 85 15.71 -10.35 -2.01
N VAL A 86 16.17 -10.57 -3.25
CA VAL A 86 15.77 -9.74 -4.40
C VAL A 86 14.25 -9.75 -4.59
N GLU A 87 13.61 -10.90 -4.35
CA GLU A 87 12.16 -11.03 -4.42
C GLU A 87 11.44 -10.14 -3.40
N ASN A 88 11.91 -10.13 -2.15
CA ASN A 88 11.32 -9.28 -1.10
C ASN A 88 11.59 -7.79 -1.37
N LEU A 89 12.76 -7.43 -1.89
CA LEU A 89 13.02 -6.07 -2.36
C LEU A 89 12.07 -5.68 -3.50
N ALA A 90 11.84 -6.57 -4.47
CA ALA A 90 10.96 -6.30 -5.60
C ALA A 90 9.49 -6.13 -5.18
N LYS A 91 9.02 -6.90 -4.18
CA LYS A 91 7.66 -6.76 -3.61
C LYS A 91 7.39 -5.35 -3.10
N SER A 92 8.38 -4.75 -2.44
CA SER A 92 8.31 -3.40 -1.87
C SER A 92 8.60 -2.30 -2.90
N ASN A 93 9.29 -2.64 -4.00
CA ASN A 93 9.75 -1.69 -5.01
C ASN A 93 9.18 -2.01 -6.40
N LYS A 94 7.86 -2.24 -6.51
CA LYS A 94 7.16 -2.79 -7.70
C LYS A 94 7.40 -2.07 -9.05
N LYS A 95 7.93 -0.86 -9.04
CA LYS A 95 8.26 -0.09 -10.26
C LYS A 95 9.65 -0.43 -10.82
N ILE A 96 10.49 -1.10 -10.03
CA ILE A 96 11.84 -1.48 -10.40
C ILE A 96 11.81 -2.90 -10.95
N ARG A 97 12.22 -3.04 -12.21
CA ARG A 97 12.24 -4.31 -12.95
C ARG A 97 13.64 -4.71 -13.40
N GLU A 98 14.61 -3.85 -13.19
CA GLU A 98 15.99 -4.01 -13.68
C GLU A 98 16.91 -4.53 -12.57
N LEU A 99 17.87 -5.37 -12.94
CA LEU A 99 18.89 -5.90 -12.03
C LEU A 99 19.94 -4.84 -11.67
N THR A 100 20.22 -3.95 -12.62
CA THR A 100 21.10 -2.79 -12.44
C THR A 100 20.22 -1.59 -12.19
N LEU A 101 20.51 -0.86 -11.11
CA LEU A 101 19.72 0.30 -10.71
C LEU A 101 20.50 1.57 -10.99
N PRO A 102 19.86 2.63 -11.52
CA PRO A 102 20.50 3.93 -11.65
C PRO A 102 21.00 4.43 -10.30
N VAL A 103 22.18 5.07 -10.29
CA VAL A 103 22.71 5.75 -9.11
C VAL A 103 21.72 6.80 -8.63
N GLY A 104 21.48 6.86 -7.32
CA GLY A 104 20.50 7.76 -6.73
C GLY A 104 19.08 7.20 -6.65
N THR A 105 18.81 6.02 -7.21
CA THR A 105 17.52 5.33 -7.02
C THR A 105 17.26 5.09 -5.54
N VAL A 106 16.07 5.41 -5.06
CA VAL A 106 15.65 5.12 -3.68
C VAL A 106 14.91 3.79 -3.63
N LEU A 107 15.44 2.86 -2.87
CA LEU A 107 14.82 1.58 -2.53
C LEU A 107 14.17 1.63 -1.15
N LEU A 108 12.97 1.08 -1.04
CA LEU A 108 12.30 0.80 0.21
C LEU A 108 12.74 -0.57 0.73
N ILE A 109 13.54 -0.60 1.79
CA ILE A 109 14.01 -1.83 2.44
C ILE A 109 13.07 -2.18 3.59
N ASP A 110 12.37 -3.31 3.52
CA ASP A 110 11.47 -3.76 4.57
C ASP A 110 12.23 -4.23 5.83
N LYS A 111 11.83 -3.74 7.01
CA LYS A 111 12.39 -4.08 8.32
C LYS A 111 11.72 -5.30 8.96
N ALA A 112 10.52 -5.67 8.54
CA ALA A 112 9.67 -6.65 9.21
C ALA A 112 10.08 -8.11 8.93
N LYS A 113 11.39 -8.39 8.86
CA LYS A 113 11.93 -9.72 8.58
C LYS A 113 11.40 -10.80 9.50
#